data_AF-A0A3M1FGQ7-F1
#
_entry.id   AF-A0A3M1FGQ7-F1
#
_cell.length_a   1.000
_cell.length_b   1.000
_cell.length_c   1.000
_cell.angle_alpha   90.00
_cell.angle_beta   90.00
_cell.angle_gamma   90.00
#
_symmetry.space_group_name_H-M   'P 1'
#
loop_
_entity.id
_entity.type
_entity.pdbx_description
1 polymer ?
#
loop_
_entity_poly.entity_id
_entity_poly.type
_entity_poly.pdbx_seq_one_letter_code
_entity_poly.pdbx_strand_id
1 'polypeptide(L)'
;MERPQVITSSILSVASVLVSCIFVIYGAGVLFSEEVPKWIVAFGAVTAAYGLCSLAVLIMAWRRYGAKEKKIMKYLAIGFMVVFFLGSLDVGMVSGLEATGLLLVALMLFINWLAVNAVVKLRNVA
;
A
#
# COMPACT_ATOMS: atom_id res chain seq x y z
N MET A 1 4.66 -22.43 17.68
CA MET A 1 5.06 -21.50 16.60
C MET A 1 6.40 -21.93 16.03
N GLU A 2 6.49 -22.15 14.73
CA GLU A 2 7.79 -22.36 14.09
C GLU A 2 8.53 -21.01 13.98
N ARG A 3 9.73 -20.90 14.56
CA ARG A 3 10.61 -19.71 14.47
C ARG A 3 10.68 -19.07 13.06
N PRO A 4 10.74 -19.82 11.94
CA PRO A 4 10.76 -19.21 10.60
C PRO A 4 9.53 -18.35 10.28
N GLN A 5 8.32 -18.76 10.70
CA GLN A 5 7.09 -18.05 10.34
C GLN A 5 6.97 -16.66 11.01
N VAL A 6 7.49 -16.55 12.24
CA VAL A 6 7.57 -15.28 12.98
C VAL A 6 8.54 -14.33 12.28
N ILE A 7 9.72 -14.82 11.91
CA ILE A 7 10.76 -14.02 11.23
C ILE A 7 10.21 -13.47 9.90
N THR A 8 9.61 -14.31 9.06
CA THR A 8 9.05 -13.89 7.78
C THR A 8 7.97 -12.81 7.95
N SER A 9 7.06 -12.98 8.92
CA SER A 9 5.98 -12.02 9.15
C SER A 9 6.49 -10.67 9.67
N SER A 10 7.55 -10.68 10.49
CA SER A 10 8.21 -9.48 10.97
C SER A 10 8.92 -8.73 9.84
N ILE A 11 9.69 -9.42 9.00
CA ILE A 11 10.39 -8.81 7.84
C ILE A 11 9.38 -8.16 6.90
N LEU A 12 8.30 -8.88 6.55
CA LEU A 12 7.24 -8.34 5.69
C LEU A 12 6.52 -7.15 6.33
N SER A 13 6.32 -7.16 7.66
CA SER A 13 5.74 -6.02 8.37
C SER A 13 6.61 -4.78 8.26
N VAL A 14 7.94 -4.91 8.44
CA VAL A 14 8.88 -3.80 8.28
C VAL A 14 8.85 -3.27 6.84
N ALA A 15 8.87 -4.16 5.84
CA ALA A 15 8.77 -3.77 4.44
C ALA A 15 7.46 -3.01 4.14
N SER A 16 6.33 -3.48 4.67
CA SER A 16 5.03 -2.82 4.52
C SER A 16 4.97 -1.45 5.20
N VAL A 17 5.62 -1.30 6.35
CA VAL A 17 5.75 0.02 7.01
C VAL A 17 6.54 0.98 6.13
N LEU A 18 7.69 0.54 5.59
CA LEU A 18 8.50 1.38 4.70
C LEU A 18 7.74 1.80 3.45
N VAL A 19 7.08 0.84 2.78
CA VAL A 19 6.24 1.11 1.61
C VAL A 19 5.13 2.10 1.95
N SER A 20 4.44 1.91 3.07
CA SER A 20 3.36 2.80 3.48
C SER A 20 3.87 4.21 3.80
N CYS A 21 5.04 4.34 4.43
CA CYS A 21 5.69 5.63 4.64
C CYS A 21 6.04 6.33 3.32
N ILE A 22 6.53 5.60 2.32
CA ILE A 22 6.80 6.15 0.98
C ILE A 22 5.52 6.76 0.39
N PHE A 23 4.39 6.05 0.45
CA PHE A 23 3.10 6.57 -0.02
C PHE A 23 2.65 7.81 0.75
N VAL A 24 2.81 7.83 2.07
CA VAL A 24 2.47 9.00 2.90
C VAL A 24 3.33 10.21 2.54
N ILE A 25 4.65 10.03 2.46
CA ILE A 25 5.60 11.10 2.14
C ILE A 25 5.35 11.64 0.75
N TYR A 26 5.18 10.76 -0.24
CA TYR A 26 4.88 11.16 -1.61
C TYR A 26 3.56 11.92 -1.70
N GLY A 27 2.49 11.37 -1.11
CA GLY A 27 1.17 12.02 -1.11
C GLY A 27 1.19 13.37 -0.40
N ALA A 28 1.88 13.48 0.74
CA ALA A 28 2.07 14.74 1.44
C ALA A 28 2.87 15.75 0.61
N GLY A 29 3.95 15.32 -0.05
CA GLY A 29 4.73 16.19 -0.94
C GLY A 29 3.88 16.80 -2.05
N VAL A 30 2.98 16.01 -2.65
CA VAL A 30 2.00 16.49 -3.64
C VAL A 30 0.99 17.46 -3.02
N LEU A 31 0.51 17.20 -1.81
CA LEU A 31 -0.46 18.06 -1.12
C LEU A 31 0.10 19.43 -0.74
N PHE A 32 1.38 19.52 -0.41
CA PHE A 32 2.06 20.76 -0.03
C PHE A 32 2.74 21.47 -1.21
N SER A 33 2.54 21.00 -2.44
CA SER A 33 3.09 21.64 -3.63
C SER A 33 2.18 22.79 -4.10
N GLU A 34 2.75 23.97 -4.28
CA GLU A 34 1.99 25.21 -4.55
C GLU A 34 1.49 25.36 -6.00
N GLU A 35 2.08 24.62 -6.94
CA GLU A 35 1.84 24.79 -8.39
C GLU A 35 1.26 23.56 -9.10
N VAL A 36 0.54 22.68 -8.38
CA VAL A 36 -0.06 21.47 -8.99
C VAL A 36 -1.55 21.63 -9.29
N PRO A 37 -2.03 21.12 -10.45
CA PRO A 37 -3.44 21.02 -10.75
C PRO A 37 -4.25 20.33 -9.63
N LYS A 38 -5.48 20.78 -9.39
CA LYS A 38 -6.36 20.26 -8.32
C LYS A 38 -6.56 18.74 -8.35
N TRP A 39 -6.58 18.13 -9.54
CA TRP A 39 -6.73 16.68 -9.68
C TRP A 39 -5.49 15.92 -9.18
N ILE A 40 -4.28 16.49 -9.36
CA ILE A 40 -3.03 15.94 -8.83
C ILE A 40 -3.01 16.05 -7.30
N VAL A 41 -3.51 17.16 -6.74
CA VAL A 41 -3.68 17.32 -5.28
C VAL A 41 -4.63 16.24 -4.72
N ALA A 42 -5.75 15.98 -5.40
CA ALA A 42 -6.68 14.90 -5.01
C ALA A 42 -6.01 13.52 -5.08
N PHE A 43 -5.21 13.26 -6.11
CA PHE A 43 -4.41 12.04 -6.22
C PHE A 43 -3.38 11.91 -5.06
N GLY A 44 -2.72 13.02 -4.69
CA GLY A 44 -1.84 13.09 -3.52
C GLY A 44 -2.56 12.74 -2.22
N ALA A 45 -3.78 13.26 -2.02
CA ALA A 45 -4.63 12.93 -0.88
C ALA A 45 -4.95 11.44 -0.81
N VAL A 46 -5.38 10.85 -1.94
CA VAL A 46 -5.69 9.41 -2.03
C VAL A 46 -4.44 8.57 -1.74
N THR A 47 -3.28 9.01 -2.22
CA THR A 47 -2.01 8.31 -2.02
C THR A 47 -1.55 8.33 -0.56
N ALA A 48 -1.65 9.49 0.09
CA ALA A 48 -1.37 9.60 1.52
C ALA A 48 -2.37 8.76 2.35
N ALA A 49 -3.66 8.83 2.01
CA ALA A 49 -4.69 8.06 2.66
C ALA A 49 -4.47 6.53 2.51
N TYR A 50 -4.05 6.06 1.33
CA TYR A 50 -3.69 4.67 1.11
C TYR A 50 -2.56 4.22 2.05
N GLY A 51 -1.50 5.02 2.17
CA GLY A 51 -0.37 4.72 3.06
C GLY A 51 -0.80 4.63 4.53
N LEU A 52 -1.57 5.61 5.01
CA LEU A 52 -2.09 5.62 6.38
C LEU A 52 -3.04 4.44 6.65
N CYS A 53 -3.96 4.15 5.73
CA CYS A 53 -4.88 3.02 5.83
C CYS A 53 -4.13 1.68 5.83
N SER A 54 -3.08 1.54 5.01
CA SER A 54 -2.24 0.33 4.98
C SER A 54 -1.55 0.09 6.33
N LEU A 55 -0.98 1.14 6.93
CA LEU A 55 -0.41 1.07 8.28
C LEU A 55 -1.45 0.69 9.32
N ALA A 56 -2.62 1.32 9.28
CA ALA A 56 -3.71 1.04 10.21
C ALA A 56 -4.16 -0.43 10.10
N VAL A 57 -4.31 -0.96 8.89
CA VAL A 57 -4.69 -2.36 8.66
C VAL A 57 -3.62 -3.33 9.15
N LEU A 58 -2.33 -3.02 8.96
CA LEU A 58 -1.24 -3.83 9.48
C LEU A 58 -1.23 -3.84 11.02
N ILE A 59 -1.40 -2.67 11.66
CA ILE A 59 -1.50 -2.55 13.13
C ILE A 59 -2.71 -3.33 13.63
N MET A 60 -3.85 -3.22 12.96
CA MET A 60 -5.05 -3.99 13.30
C MET A 60 -4.80 -5.49 13.17
N ALA A 61 -4.12 -5.97 12.12
CA ALA A 61 -3.80 -7.38 11.95
C ALA A 61 -2.91 -7.94 13.08
N TRP A 62 -2.01 -7.11 13.63
CA TRP A 62 -1.22 -7.49 14.80
C TRP A 62 -2.02 -7.47 16.12
N ARG A 63 -3.03 -6.60 16.24
CA ARG A 63 -3.83 -6.42 17.48
C ARG A 63 -5.08 -7.31 17.56
N ARG A 64 -5.81 -7.45 16.45
CA ARG A 64 -7.06 -8.21 16.33
C ARG A 64 -6.91 -9.22 15.20
N TYR A 65 -7.19 -10.48 15.52
CA TYR A 65 -7.18 -11.57 14.56
C TYR A 65 -8.51 -11.57 13.80
N GLY A 66 -8.45 -11.52 12.48
CA GLY A 66 -9.65 -11.57 11.64
C GLY A 66 -9.34 -11.82 10.17
N ALA A 67 -10.25 -12.54 9.50
CA ALA A 67 -10.23 -12.66 8.05
C ALA A 67 -10.61 -11.34 7.34
N LYS A 68 -11.06 -10.34 8.10
CA LYS A 68 -11.56 -9.05 7.60
C LYS A 68 -10.40 -8.16 7.14
N GLU A 69 -9.31 -8.13 7.89
CA GLU A 69 -8.12 -7.31 7.65
C GLU A 69 -7.48 -7.66 6.31
N LYS A 70 -7.40 -8.96 5.99
CA LYS A 70 -6.94 -9.44 4.68
C LYS A 70 -7.83 -8.95 3.53
N LYS A 71 -9.15 -8.95 3.72
CA LYS A 71 -10.10 -8.45 2.71
C LYS A 71 -9.96 -6.94 2.53
N ILE A 72 -9.92 -6.19 3.64
CA ILE A 72 -9.75 -4.73 3.62
C ILE A 72 -8.45 -4.35 2.88
N MET A 73 -7.32 -4.96 3.22
CA MET A 73 -6.04 -4.69 2.55
C MET A 73 -6.10 -4.99 1.05
N LYS A 74 -6.75 -6.10 0.66
CA LYS A 74 -6.92 -6.47 -0.75
C LYS A 74 -7.74 -5.42 -1.51
N TYR A 75 -8.89 -5.01 -0.98
CA TYR A 75 -9.73 -4.01 -1.63
C TYR A 75 -9.08 -2.63 -1.66
N LEU A 76 -8.34 -2.27 -0.61
CA LEU A 76 -7.56 -1.03 -0.55
C LEU A 76 -6.48 -1.00 -1.65
N ALA A 77 -5.72 -2.09 -1.79
CA ALA A 77 -4.71 -2.24 -2.84
C ALA A 77 -5.32 -2.18 -4.25
N ILE A 78 -6.39 -2.94 -4.51
CA ILE A 78 -7.07 -2.92 -5.82
C ILE A 78 -7.63 -1.53 -6.12
N GLY A 79 -8.31 -0.90 -5.16
CA GLY A 79 -8.87 0.44 -5.32
C GLY A 79 -7.81 1.47 -5.65
N PHE A 80 -6.69 1.45 -4.92
CA PHE A 80 -5.56 2.34 -5.22
C PHE A 80 -4.94 2.07 -6.58
N MET A 81 -4.76 0.80 -6.96
CA MET A 81 -4.23 0.42 -8.27
C MET A 81 -5.09 0.96 -9.42
N VAL A 82 -6.42 0.90 -9.28
CA VAL A 82 -7.35 1.45 -10.28
C VAL A 82 -7.18 2.97 -10.39
N VAL A 83 -7.13 3.69 -9.25
CA VAL A 83 -6.91 5.14 -9.26
C VAL A 83 -5.56 5.50 -9.89
N PHE A 84 -4.49 4.76 -9.56
CA PHE A 84 -3.16 4.96 -10.13
C PHE A 84 -3.14 4.71 -11.65
N PHE A 85 -3.80 3.65 -12.11
CA PHE A 85 -3.90 3.33 -13.53
C PHE A 85 -4.68 4.40 -14.30
N LEU A 86 -5.83 4.84 -13.79
CA LEU A 86 -6.61 5.91 -14.41
C LEU A 86 -5.83 7.23 -14.48
N GLY A 87 -5.10 7.58 -13.41
CA GLY A 87 -4.22 8.75 -13.42
C GLY A 87 -3.08 8.62 -14.43
N SER A 88 -2.57 7.41 -14.65
CA SER A 88 -1.49 7.16 -15.63
C SER A 88 -1.98 7.22 -17.08
N LEU A 89 -3.26 6.92 -17.34
CA LEU A 89 -3.85 7.04 -18.69
C LEU A 89 -3.99 8.50 -19.14
N ASP A 90 -4.32 9.40 -18.21
CA ASP A 90 -4.54 10.84 -18.50
C ASP A 90 -3.25 11.58 -18.84
N VAL A 91 -2.12 11.16 -18.27
CA VAL A 91 -0.79 11.73 -18.56
C VAL A 91 -0.25 11.25 -19.92
N GLY A 92 -0.96 10.34 -20.58
CA GLY A 92 -0.58 9.74 -21.86
C GLY A 92 0.45 8.65 -21.66
N MET A 93 -0.02 7.41 -21.48
CA MET A 93 0.80 6.20 -21.51
C MET A 93 1.50 6.05 -22.88
N VAL A 94 2.61 6.75 -23.08
CA VAL A 94 3.37 6.77 -24.33
C VAL A 94 4.79 6.26 -24.11
N SER A 95 5.25 6.10 -22.87
CA SER A 95 6.63 5.67 -22.56
C SER A 95 6.71 4.38 -21.73
N GLY A 96 7.79 3.62 -21.96
CA GLY A 96 8.12 2.44 -21.12
C GLY A 96 8.37 2.79 -19.65
N LEU A 97 8.62 4.06 -19.33
CA LEU A 97 8.85 4.53 -17.95
C LEU A 97 7.56 4.45 -17.12
N GLU A 98 6.40 4.73 -17.71
CA GLU A 98 5.10 4.63 -17.02
C GLU A 98 4.74 3.17 -16.70
N ALA A 99 5.08 2.24 -17.61
CA ALA A 99 4.91 0.81 -17.37
C ALA A 99 5.78 0.33 -16.19
N THR A 100 7.02 0.85 -16.08
CA THR A 100 7.87 0.53 -14.92
C THR A 100 7.34 1.11 -13.61
N GLY A 101 6.78 2.33 -13.64
CA GLY A 101 6.10 2.94 -12.49
C GLY A 101 4.90 2.12 -12.03
N LEU A 102 4.09 1.64 -12.98
CA LEU A 102 2.92 0.81 -12.68
C LEU A 102 3.32 -0.54 -12.06
N LEU A 103 4.37 -1.19 -12.58
CA LEU A 103 4.90 -2.41 -12.00
C LEU A 103 5.47 -2.20 -10.60
N LEU A 104 6.19 -1.09 -10.38
CA LEU A 104 6.74 -0.74 -9.07
C LEU A 104 5.62 -0.54 -8.04
N VAL A 105 4.57 0.22 -8.41
CA VAL A 105 3.40 0.41 -7.54
C VAL A 105 2.73 -0.93 -7.27
N ALA A 106 2.45 -1.74 -8.30
CA ALA A 106 1.85 -3.06 -8.12
C ALA A 106 2.64 -3.94 -7.12
N LEU A 107 3.97 -3.94 -7.21
CA LEU A 107 4.84 -4.64 -6.27
C LEU A 107 4.72 -4.10 -4.85
N MET A 108 4.72 -2.78 -4.67
CA MET A 108 4.54 -2.14 -3.36
C MET A 108 3.18 -2.49 -2.72
N LEU A 109 2.10 -2.46 -3.52
CA LEU A 109 0.77 -2.87 -3.07
C LEU A 109 0.75 -4.35 -2.67
N PHE A 110 1.42 -5.19 -3.46
CA PHE A 110 1.55 -6.62 -3.19
C PHE A 110 2.32 -6.90 -1.89
N ILE A 111 3.40 -6.15 -1.60
CA ILE A 111 4.14 -6.24 -0.34
C ILE A 111 3.23 -5.94 0.85
N ASN A 112 2.45 -4.86 0.80
CA ASN A 112 1.52 -4.52 1.88
C ASN A 112 0.49 -5.64 2.11
N TRP A 113 -0.07 -6.20 1.04
CA TRP A 113 -1.00 -7.31 1.12
C TRP A 113 -0.36 -8.59 1.68
N LEU A 114 0.85 -8.93 1.22
CA LEU A 114 1.60 -10.08 1.72
C LEU A 114 1.89 -9.96 3.22
N ALA A 115 2.28 -8.77 3.68
CA ALA A 115 2.55 -8.53 5.09
C ALA A 115 1.31 -8.80 5.96
N VAL A 116 0.16 -8.22 5.60
CA VAL A 116 -1.09 -8.45 6.32
C VAL A 116 -1.49 -9.93 6.29
N ASN A 117 -1.37 -10.58 5.13
CA ASN A 117 -1.68 -12.01 4.99
C ASN A 117 -0.75 -12.91 5.82
N ALA A 118 0.54 -12.59 5.90
CA ALA A 118 1.51 -13.31 6.71
C ALA A 118 1.20 -13.18 8.21
N VAL A 119 0.94 -11.95 8.68
CA VAL A 119 0.57 -11.68 10.08
C VAL A 119 -0.72 -12.39 10.46
N VAL A 120 -1.76 -12.31 9.61
CA VAL A 120 -3.03 -13.01 9.87
C VAL A 120 -2.83 -14.53 9.92
N LYS A 121 -2.04 -15.10 9.01
CA LYS A 121 -1.71 -16.54 9.04
C LYS A 121 -0.97 -16.94 10.31
N LEU A 122 0.06 -16.19 10.68
CA LEU A 122 0.84 -16.43 11.90
C LEU A 122 -0.07 -16.43 13.14
N ARG A 123 -0.99 -15.47 13.22
CA ARG A 123 -1.92 -15.29 14.33
C ARG A 123 -3.07 -16.31 14.35
N ASN A 124 -3.42 -16.92 13.21
CA ASN A 124 -4.42 -18.00 13.16
C ASN A 124 -3.86 -19.37 13.59
N VAL A 125 -2.53 -19.53 13.57
CA VAL A 125 -1.84 -20.77 14.00
C VAL A 125 -1.41 -20.69 15.48
N ALA A 126 -1.48 -19.50 16.07
CA ALA A 126 -1.08 -19.19 17.44
C ALA A 126 -2.25 -19.29 18.42
#